data_AF-A0A958S846-F1
#
_entry.id   AF-A0A958S846-F1
#
_cell.length_a   1.000
_cell.length_b   1.000
_cell.length_c   1.000
_cell.angle_alpha   90.00
_cell.angle_beta   90.00
_cell.angle_gamma   90.00
#
_symmetry.space_group_name_H-M   'P 1'
#
loop_
_entity.id
_entity.type
_entity.pdbx_description
1 polymer ?
#
loop_
_entity_poly.entity_id
_entity_poly.type
_entity_poly.pdbx_seq_one_letter_code
_entity_poly.pdbx_strand_id
1 'polypeptide(L)'
;QKEGQPGICNPNFPGNLGVSGSAGVDESMQARHEQLRSIQLPDNAELCDLNIDMISQSFYYDDIIFLSLNGIILASNHKAALEYNLNKIPITIGSQNTGVLLYEYDWSRLVGKPFSNSSTDPQKKLVDYCAGTDLQGSTCIMPYTQQQSNLDLSYDPELLIHIGARSPNSVHTFNFSVTGDNDETTDCYHSGFEFDVQAKYYVKAP
;
A
#
# COMPACT_ATOMS: atom_id res chain seq x y z
N GLN A 1 -4.30 4.61 16.33
CA GLN A 1 -2.89 4.60 16.76
C GLN A 1 -2.39 6.03 16.79
N LYS A 2 -1.36 6.33 17.59
CA LYS A 2 -0.78 7.67 17.69
C LYS A 2 -0.20 8.08 16.33
N GLU A 3 -0.50 9.32 15.96
CA GLU A 3 0.04 10.12 14.84
C GLU A 3 1.51 9.80 14.54
N GLY A 4 1.87 9.70 13.25
CA GLY A 4 3.27 9.56 12.84
C GLY A 4 4.06 10.76 13.36
N GLN A 5 5.08 10.52 14.19
CA GLN A 5 5.88 11.64 14.68
C GLN A 5 6.84 12.11 13.57
N PRO A 6 7.04 13.43 13.40
CA PRO A 6 8.11 13.95 12.57
C PRO A 6 9.46 13.32 12.96
N GLY A 7 10.25 12.88 11.98
CA GLY A 7 11.60 12.32 12.20
C GLY A 7 11.71 10.78 12.32
N ILE A 8 10.67 10.00 11.98
CA ILE A 8 10.74 8.51 11.88
C ILE A 8 10.89 8.04 10.42
N CYS A 9 11.03 8.97 9.49
CA CYS A 9 11.35 8.66 8.11
C CYS A 9 12.78 8.07 8.11
N ASN A 10 13.01 6.93 7.45
CA ASN A 10 14.37 6.44 7.21
C ASN A 10 14.88 7.08 5.92
N PRO A 11 15.59 8.23 5.98
CA PRO A 11 16.11 8.85 4.78
C PRO A 11 17.18 7.96 4.17
N ASN A 12 17.18 7.89 2.85
CA ASN A 12 18.30 7.30 2.14
C ASN A 12 19.43 8.33 2.08
N PHE A 13 20.41 8.22 2.98
CA PHE A 13 21.53 9.16 3.04
C PHE A 13 22.34 9.17 1.73
N PRO A 14 22.88 10.34 1.32
CA PRO A 14 23.64 10.46 0.08
C PRO A 14 24.88 9.57 0.10
N GLY A 15 24.89 8.53 -0.73
CA GLY A 15 26.03 7.61 -0.88
C GLY A 15 25.66 6.19 -1.32
N ASN A 16 24.45 5.70 -1.01
CA ASN A 16 24.06 4.31 -1.32
C ASN A 16 23.50 4.08 -2.73
N LEU A 17 23.15 5.15 -3.46
CA LEU A 17 22.67 5.06 -4.85
C LEU A 17 23.68 5.55 -5.90
N GLY A 18 24.90 5.92 -5.50
CA GLY A 18 25.94 6.38 -6.43
C GLY A 18 25.62 7.70 -7.15
N VAL A 19 24.56 8.42 -6.76
CA VAL A 19 24.19 9.70 -7.39
C VAL A 19 24.93 10.84 -6.67
N SER A 20 26.20 11.04 -7.01
CA SER A 20 26.93 12.24 -6.60
C SER A 20 26.54 13.41 -7.51
N GLY A 21 25.62 14.25 -7.04
CA GLY A 21 25.21 15.43 -7.80
C GLY A 21 23.93 16.04 -7.24
N SER A 22 24.11 16.99 -6.34
CA SER A 22 23.09 17.97 -5.91
C SER A 22 22.17 18.41 -7.07
N ALA A 23 20.84 18.34 -6.83
CA ALA A 23 19.71 18.74 -7.68
C ALA A 23 18.90 17.64 -8.43
N GLY A 24 18.84 16.40 -7.94
CA GLY A 24 17.98 15.34 -8.51
C GLY A 24 17.44 14.31 -7.51
N VAL A 25 17.30 14.70 -6.24
CA VAL A 25 16.85 13.85 -5.12
C VAL A 25 15.41 14.21 -4.74
N ASP A 26 15.13 15.52 -4.71
CA ASP A 26 13.79 16.10 -4.62
C ASP A 26 12.89 15.59 -5.78
N GLU A 27 11.63 15.31 -5.50
CA GLU A 27 10.64 14.69 -6.41
C GLU A 27 10.82 13.19 -6.71
N SER A 28 11.60 12.45 -5.92
CA SER A 28 11.72 10.99 -6.06
C SER A 28 11.52 10.26 -4.74
N MET A 29 10.98 9.03 -4.78
CA MET A 29 10.83 8.18 -3.59
C MET A 29 12.21 7.85 -3.02
N GLN A 30 12.59 8.44 -1.88
CA GLN A 30 13.91 8.25 -1.27
C GLN A 30 13.81 7.84 0.18
N ALA A 31 12.82 8.34 0.91
CA ALA A 31 12.60 8.00 2.30
C ALA A 31 11.28 7.26 2.49
N ARG A 32 11.22 6.37 3.47
CA ARG A 32 9.99 5.66 3.82
C ARG A 32 9.85 5.44 5.32
N HIS A 33 8.61 5.37 5.77
CA HIS A 33 8.20 4.89 7.07
C HIS A 33 7.23 3.73 6.87
N GLU A 34 7.46 2.61 7.55
CA GLU A 34 6.64 1.40 7.43
C GLU A 34 6.05 1.02 8.78
N GLN A 35 4.77 0.69 8.78
CA GLN A 35 4.02 0.25 9.94
C GLN A 35 3.43 -1.12 9.64
N LEU A 36 3.99 -2.14 10.29
CA LEU A 36 3.53 -3.51 10.13
C LEU A 36 2.56 -3.91 11.26
N ARG A 37 1.45 -4.54 10.88
CA ARG A 37 0.50 -5.17 11.80
C ARG A 37 0.16 -6.55 11.28
N SER A 38 0.21 -7.55 12.16
CA SER A 38 -0.01 -8.94 11.77
C SER A 38 -1.16 -9.54 12.56
N ILE A 39 -1.92 -10.39 11.88
CA ILE A 39 -2.93 -11.26 12.47
C ILE A 39 -2.37 -12.68 12.41
N GLN A 40 -2.30 -13.33 13.56
CA GLN A 40 -1.91 -14.73 13.67
C GLN A 40 -3.18 -15.57 13.77
N LEU A 41 -3.45 -16.38 12.75
CA LEU A 41 -4.43 -17.46 12.84
C LEU A 41 -3.84 -18.62 13.65
N PRO A 42 -4.68 -19.49 14.24
CA PRO A 42 -4.21 -20.72 14.88
C PRO A 42 -3.40 -21.61 13.94
N ASP A 43 -2.61 -22.50 14.52
CA ASP A 43 -1.90 -23.54 13.77
C ASP A 43 -2.90 -24.41 13.00
N ASN A 44 -2.54 -24.80 11.77
CA ASN A 44 -3.39 -25.56 10.85
C ASN A 44 -4.73 -24.86 10.49
N ALA A 45 -4.85 -23.56 10.73
CA ALA A 45 -5.99 -22.78 10.28
C ALA A 45 -5.88 -22.42 8.79
N GLU A 46 -7.01 -22.46 8.09
CA GLU A 46 -7.16 -21.87 6.76
C GLU A 46 -8.13 -20.70 6.81
N LEU A 47 -7.72 -19.60 6.18
CA LEU A 47 -8.55 -18.40 6.02
C LEU A 47 -9.72 -18.69 5.08
N CYS A 48 -10.94 -18.54 5.56
CA CYS A 48 -12.17 -18.66 4.77
C CYS A 48 -12.70 -17.32 4.30
N ASP A 49 -12.48 -16.29 5.11
CA ASP A 49 -13.07 -14.96 4.91
C ASP A 49 -12.18 -13.92 5.56
N LEU A 50 -12.04 -12.77 4.91
CA LEU A 50 -11.28 -11.64 5.43
C LEU A 50 -12.03 -10.36 5.04
N ASN A 51 -12.41 -9.61 6.05
CA ASN A 51 -13.05 -8.31 5.87
C ASN A 51 -12.20 -7.22 6.52
N ILE A 52 -12.13 -6.07 5.86
CA ILE A 52 -11.48 -4.86 6.36
C ILE A 52 -12.58 -3.82 6.51
N ASP A 53 -12.88 -3.45 7.75
CA ASP A 53 -13.86 -2.42 8.07
C ASP A 53 -13.11 -1.11 8.34
N MET A 54 -13.21 -0.18 7.39
CA MET A 54 -12.64 1.14 7.55
C MET A 54 -13.46 1.97 8.53
N ILE A 55 -12.78 2.51 9.53
CA ILE A 55 -13.35 3.58 10.35
C ILE A 55 -13.20 4.86 9.53
N SER A 56 -14.33 5.48 9.17
CA SER A 56 -14.31 6.77 8.48
C SER A 56 -13.51 7.76 9.34
N GLN A 57 -12.36 8.18 8.80
CA GLN A 57 -11.41 9.01 9.53
C GLN A 57 -10.91 10.14 8.63
N SER A 58 -10.71 11.29 9.26
CA SER A 58 -9.98 12.38 8.61
C SER A 58 -8.50 12.02 8.61
N PHE A 59 -7.91 12.01 7.43
CA PHE A 59 -6.56 11.54 7.18
C PHE A 59 -5.75 12.56 6.38
N TYR A 60 -4.51 12.75 6.78
CA TYR A 60 -3.48 13.53 6.09
C TYR A 60 -2.25 12.64 5.90
N TYR A 61 -1.54 12.82 4.79
CA TYR A 61 -0.26 12.17 4.54
C TYR A 61 0.59 13.01 3.57
N ASP A 62 1.90 12.72 3.56
CA ASP A 62 2.89 13.34 2.68
C ASP A 62 4.02 12.34 2.34
N ASP A 63 4.33 11.96 1.10
CA ASP A 63 3.74 12.31 -0.20
C ASP A 63 2.88 11.19 -0.79
N ILE A 64 3.34 9.95 -0.62
CA ILE A 64 2.76 8.76 -1.23
C ILE A 64 2.54 7.70 -0.16
N ILE A 65 1.40 7.02 -0.24
CA ILE A 65 1.06 5.90 0.61
C ILE A 65 1.00 4.59 -0.17
N PHE A 66 1.34 3.50 0.52
CA PHE A 66 1.10 2.14 0.10
C PHE A 66 0.45 1.37 1.25
N LEU A 67 -0.72 0.80 1.02
CA LEU A 67 -1.30 -0.20 1.90
C LEU A 67 -1.14 -1.56 1.23
N SER A 68 -0.61 -2.54 1.94
CA SER A 68 -0.45 -3.90 1.43
C SER A 68 -0.86 -4.96 2.45
N LEU A 69 -1.28 -6.11 1.95
CA LEU A 69 -1.57 -7.33 2.70
C LEU A 69 -0.72 -8.47 2.13
N ASN A 70 0.09 -9.11 2.97
CA ASN A 70 1.01 -10.19 2.59
C ASN A 70 1.92 -9.81 1.41
N GLY A 71 2.39 -8.56 1.40
CA GLY A 71 3.23 -8.02 0.34
C GLY A 71 2.49 -7.69 -0.96
N ILE A 72 1.15 -7.80 -1.00
CA ILE A 72 0.33 -7.41 -2.15
C ILE A 72 -0.31 -6.05 -1.88
N ILE A 73 -0.12 -5.09 -2.78
CA ILE A 73 -0.66 -3.74 -2.64
C ILE A 73 -2.19 -3.76 -2.80
N LEU A 74 -2.88 -3.21 -1.81
CA LEU A 74 -4.32 -2.99 -1.77
C LEU A 74 -4.69 -1.58 -2.24
N ALA A 75 -3.93 -0.57 -1.84
CA ALA A 75 -4.15 0.83 -2.24
C ALA A 75 -2.85 1.63 -2.31
N SER A 76 -2.82 2.62 -3.19
CA SER A 76 -1.78 3.65 -3.26
C SER A 76 -2.26 4.86 -4.04
N ASN A 77 -1.83 6.06 -3.69
CA ASN A 77 -2.07 7.27 -4.49
C ASN A 77 -1.11 7.42 -5.69
N HIS A 78 -0.30 6.39 -5.99
CA HIS A 78 0.72 6.45 -7.04
C HIS A 78 0.73 5.21 -7.95
N LYS A 79 -0.38 4.96 -8.64
CA LYS A 79 -0.60 3.79 -9.53
C LYS A 79 0.52 3.58 -10.55
N ALA A 80 1.04 4.66 -11.12
CA ALA A 80 2.02 4.56 -12.17
C ALA A 80 3.36 3.97 -11.70
N ALA A 81 3.82 4.30 -10.48
CA ALA A 81 5.01 3.64 -9.94
C ALA A 81 4.81 2.13 -9.84
N LEU A 82 3.60 1.67 -9.53
CA LEU A 82 3.27 0.26 -9.50
C LEU A 82 3.35 -0.35 -10.90
N GLU A 83 2.71 0.29 -11.88
CA GLU A 83 2.60 -0.20 -13.26
C GLU A 83 3.95 -0.37 -13.96
N TYR A 84 4.89 0.54 -13.70
CA TYR A 84 6.19 0.59 -14.37
C TYR A 84 7.32 -0.10 -13.62
N ASN A 85 7.26 -0.18 -12.29
CA ASN A 85 8.40 -0.63 -11.49
C ASN A 85 8.17 -1.96 -10.77
N LEU A 86 6.93 -2.34 -10.48
CA LEU A 86 6.63 -3.52 -9.65
C LEU A 86 6.27 -4.76 -10.45
N ASN A 87 6.44 -5.92 -9.81
CA ASN A 87 5.99 -7.20 -10.35
C ASN A 87 4.46 -7.24 -10.36
N LYS A 88 3.93 -7.76 -11.47
CA LYS A 88 2.50 -7.94 -11.70
C LYS A 88 2.10 -9.38 -11.42
N ILE A 89 1.05 -9.55 -10.63
CA ILE A 89 0.51 -10.85 -10.26
C ILE A 89 -0.91 -10.94 -10.79
N PRO A 90 -1.15 -11.68 -11.89
CA PRO A 90 -2.51 -11.95 -12.34
C PRO A 90 -3.16 -12.95 -11.38
N ILE A 91 -4.41 -12.67 -11.03
CA ILE A 91 -5.28 -13.64 -10.36
C ILE A 91 -6.62 -13.69 -11.08
N THR A 92 -7.37 -14.75 -10.82
CA THR A 92 -8.70 -14.96 -11.37
C THR A 92 -9.67 -15.06 -10.21
N ILE A 93 -10.68 -14.20 -10.21
CA ILE A 93 -11.68 -14.11 -9.14
C ILE A 93 -13.06 -14.38 -9.71
N GLY A 94 -13.89 -15.06 -8.92
CA GLY A 94 -15.29 -15.29 -9.19
C GLY A 94 -15.56 -16.36 -10.25
N SER A 95 -16.82 -16.73 -10.35
CA SER A 95 -17.32 -17.71 -11.33
C SER A 95 -17.14 -17.27 -12.80
N GLN A 96 -16.97 -15.96 -13.04
CA GLN A 96 -16.82 -15.39 -14.38
C GLN A 96 -15.36 -15.36 -14.88
N ASN A 97 -14.42 -15.88 -14.08
CA ASN A 97 -12.99 -15.84 -14.35
C ASN A 97 -12.47 -14.43 -14.66
N THR A 98 -12.90 -13.44 -13.88
CA THR A 98 -12.45 -12.06 -14.07
C THR A 98 -10.97 -11.98 -13.69
N GLY A 99 -10.14 -11.58 -14.66
CA GLY A 99 -8.71 -11.38 -14.43
C GLY A 99 -8.48 -10.07 -13.68
N VAL A 100 -7.82 -10.15 -12.53
CA VAL A 100 -7.41 -8.98 -11.74
C VAL A 100 -5.89 -8.93 -11.70
N LEU A 101 -5.34 -7.73 -11.90
CA LEU A 101 -3.91 -7.49 -11.84
C LEU A 101 -3.53 -6.87 -10.50
N LEU A 102 -2.70 -7.58 -9.75
CA LEU A 102 -2.18 -7.16 -8.45
C LEU A 102 -0.71 -6.79 -8.56
N TYR A 103 -0.21 -6.01 -7.60
CA TYR A 103 1.19 -5.57 -7.55
C TYR A 103 1.84 -6.04 -6.26
N GLU A 104 3.03 -6.63 -6.39
CA GLU A 104 3.86 -6.99 -5.25
C GLU A 104 4.64 -5.77 -4.76
N TYR A 105 4.52 -5.45 -3.48
CA TYR A 105 5.25 -4.37 -2.84
C TYR A 105 6.74 -4.72 -2.75
N ASP A 106 7.58 -3.88 -3.34
CA ASP A 106 9.05 -4.01 -3.31
C ASP A 106 9.70 -2.63 -3.32
N TRP A 107 10.12 -2.16 -2.14
CA TRP A 107 10.77 -0.85 -2.00
C TRP A 107 12.06 -0.73 -2.82
N SER A 108 12.81 -1.82 -3.02
CA SER A 108 14.05 -1.77 -3.78
C SER A 108 13.84 -1.39 -5.25
N ARG A 109 12.61 -1.56 -5.75
CA ARG A 109 12.18 -1.15 -7.09
C ARG A 109 11.56 0.24 -7.14
N LEU A 110 11.13 0.77 -6.00
CA LEU A 110 10.49 2.08 -5.88
C LEU A 110 11.50 3.18 -5.53
N VAL A 111 12.53 2.86 -4.75
CA VAL A 111 13.55 3.83 -4.34
C VAL A 111 14.26 4.44 -5.56
N GLY A 112 14.39 5.76 -5.56
CA GLY A 112 14.95 6.55 -6.65
C GLY A 112 14.05 6.71 -7.87
N LYS A 113 12.79 6.27 -7.81
CA LYS A 113 11.81 6.53 -8.87
C LYS A 113 11.10 7.86 -8.63
N PRO A 114 10.86 8.67 -9.68
CA PRO A 114 10.24 9.97 -9.54
C PRO A 114 8.76 9.86 -9.14
N PHE A 115 8.26 10.81 -8.35
CA PHE A 115 6.83 10.97 -8.03
C PHE A 115 6.02 11.41 -9.25
N SER A 116 6.64 12.22 -10.10
CA SER A 116 6.09 12.53 -11.41
C SER A 116 6.54 11.46 -12.39
N ASN A 117 5.58 10.77 -13.01
CA ASN A 117 5.93 10.11 -14.25
C ASN A 117 6.36 11.23 -15.20
N SER A 118 7.49 11.12 -15.87
CA SER A 118 7.91 12.03 -16.94
C SER A 118 6.95 12.06 -18.14
N SER A 119 5.73 11.55 -17.99
CA SER A 119 4.66 11.64 -18.93
C SER A 119 4.24 13.11 -19.00
N THR A 120 4.37 13.71 -20.17
CA THR A 120 3.87 15.04 -20.53
C THR A 120 2.33 15.14 -20.47
N ASP A 121 1.65 14.12 -19.93
CA ASP A 121 0.21 14.06 -19.75
C ASP A 121 -0.16 14.53 -18.33
N PRO A 122 -0.64 15.77 -18.17
CA PRO A 122 -1.04 16.31 -16.87
C PRO A 122 -2.21 15.55 -16.22
N GLN A 123 -2.90 14.67 -16.95
CA GLN A 123 -3.96 13.82 -16.38
C GLN A 123 -3.44 12.51 -15.75
N LYS A 124 -2.15 12.17 -15.95
CA LYS A 124 -1.50 11.00 -15.33
C LYS A 124 -0.75 11.33 -14.04
N LYS A 125 -0.94 12.54 -13.51
CA LYS A 125 -0.42 12.93 -12.20
C LYS A 125 -1.27 12.25 -11.11
N LEU A 126 -0.63 11.43 -10.28
CA LEU A 126 -1.18 10.81 -9.06
C LEU A 126 -2.55 10.17 -9.26
N VAL A 127 -2.63 9.20 -10.17
CA VAL A 127 -3.81 8.33 -10.26
C VAL A 127 -3.74 7.32 -9.12
N ASP A 128 -4.81 7.23 -8.35
CA ASP A 128 -4.97 6.24 -7.30
C ASP A 128 -5.04 4.82 -7.88
N TYR A 129 -4.35 3.90 -7.23
CA TYR A 129 -4.53 2.47 -7.39
C TYR A 129 -5.39 1.94 -6.25
N CYS A 130 -6.37 1.13 -6.63
CA CYS A 130 -7.21 0.37 -5.72
C CYS A 130 -7.32 -1.06 -6.26
N ALA A 131 -6.89 -2.04 -5.46
CA ALA A 131 -6.98 -3.44 -5.85
C ALA A 131 -8.45 -3.83 -6.01
N GLY A 132 -8.79 -4.52 -7.10
CA GLY A 132 -10.14 -5.02 -7.34
C GLY A 132 -11.14 -4.02 -7.93
N THR A 133 -10.74 -2.80 -8.33
CA THR A 133 -11.67 -1.87 -9.00
C THR A 133 -12.31 -2.47 -10.25
N ASP A 134 -11.58 -3.31 -10.98
CA ASP A 134 -12.10 -4.02 -12.17
C ASP A 134 -13.23 -5.02 -11.84
N LEU A 135 -13.35 -5.43 -10.57
CA LEU A 135 -14.43 -6.30 -10.09
C LEU A 135 -15.72 -5.53 -9.74
N GLN A 136 -15.69 -4.19 -9.72
CA GLN A 136 -16.78 -3.34 -9.21
C GLN A 136 -17.14 -3.57 -7.73
N GLY A 137 -16.40 -4.43 -7.01
CA GLY A 137 -16.59 -4.74 -5.59
C GLY A 137 -15.63 -4.02 -4.65
N SER A 138 -14.66 -3.25 -5.18
CA SER A 138 -13.68 -2.51 -4.38
C SER A 138 -13.67 -1.02 -4.72
N THR A 139 -13.59 -0.17 -3.70
CA THR A 139 -13.57 1.29 -3.81
C THR A 139 -12.50 1.85 -2.88
N CYS A 140 -11.69 2.79 -3.37
CA CYS A 140 -10.74 3.52 -2.56
C CYS A 140 -10.93 5.02 -2.81
N ILE A 141 -11.15 5.76 -1.74
CA ILE A 141 -11.18 7.22 -1.71
C ILE A 141 -10.02 7.62 -0.83
N MET A 142 -8.98 8.20 -1.44
CA MET A 142 -7.81 8.70 -0.73
C MET A 142 -7.84 10.24 -0.73
N PRO A 143 -7.38 10.90 0.35
CA PRO A 143 -7.10 12.33 0.29
C PRO A 143 -6.07 12.62 -0.81
N TYR A 144 -6.05 13.84 -1.32
CA TYR A 144 -4.84 14.34 -1.98
C TYR A 144 -3.73 14.45 -0.94
N THR A 145 -2.50 14.18 -1.36
CA THR A 145 -1.33 14.42 -0.51
C THR A 145 -1.32 15.85 0.02
N GLN A 146 -0.82 16.03 1.24
CA GLN A 146 -0.74 17.30 1.95
C GLN A 146 -2.11 17.99 2.19
N GLN A 147 -3.21 17.23 2.13
CA GLN A 147 -4.56 17.71 2.43
C GLN A 147 -5.27 16.81 3.44
N GLN A 148 -5.94 17.45 4.39
CA GLN A 148 -6.79 16.75 5.35
C GLN A 148 -8.15 16.44 4.70
N SER A 149 -8.43 15.15 4.44
CA SER A 149 -9.72 14.71 3.87
C SER A 149 -10.10 13.32 4.38
N ASN A 150 -11.22 12.78 3.94
CA ASN A 150 -11.64 11.43 4.31
C ASN A 150 -10.82 10.38 3.56
N LEU A 151 -10.34 9.38 4.29
CA LEU A 151 -9.84 8.13 3.74
C LEU A 151 -10.92 7.06 3.91
N ASP A 152 -11.33 6.43 2.82
CA ASP A 152 -12.33 5.36 2.81
C ASP A 152 -11.88 4.25 1.84
N LEU A 153 -11.80 3.02 2.33
CA LEU A 153 -11.33 1.87 1.59
C LEU A 153 -12.32 0.72 1.81
N SER A 154 -12.78 0.12 0.73
CA SER A 154 -13.66 -1.02 0.74
C SER A 154 -13.17 -2.00 -0.30
N TYR A 155 -13.06 -3.28 0.07
CA TYR A 155 -12.53 -4.31 -0.80
C TYR A 155 -13.52 -5.45 -0.95
N ASP A 156 -13.46 -6.08 -2.12
CA ASP A 156 -14.18 -7.31 -2.38
C ASP A 156 -13.63 -8.43 -1.45
N PRO A 157 -14.47 -9.12 -0.66
CA PRO A 157 -13.99 -10.16 0.24
C PRO A 157 -13.31 -11.33 -0.47
N GLU A 158 -13.76 -11.69 -1.68
CA GLU A 158 -13.16 -12.76 -2.47
C GLU A 158 -11.72 -12.38 -2.88
N LEU A 159 -11.50 -11.12 -3.27
CA LEU A 159 -10.16 -10.58 -3.49
C LEU A 159 -9.26 -10.73 -2.25
N LEU A 160 -9.76 -10.33 -1.08
CA LEU A 160 -8.99 -10.40 0.17
C LEU A 160 -8.67 -11.85 0.56
N ILE A 161 -9.57 -12.79 0.33
CA ILE A 161 -9.32 -14.24 0.52
C ILE A 161 -8.21 -14.71 -0.42
N HIS A 162 -8.26 -14.35 -1.71
CA HIS A 162 -7.23 -14.73 -2.67
C HIS A 162 -5.86 -14.16 -2.33
N ILE A 163 -5.78 -12.93 -1.81
CA ILE A 163 -4.53 -12.34 -1.32
C ILE A 163 -4.09 -13.02 -0.01
N GLY A 164 -5.03 -13.27 0.89
CA GLY A 164 -4.80 -13.92 2.19
C GLY A 164 -4.23 -15.33 2.07
N ALA A 165 -4.78 -16.14 1.15
CA ALA A 165 -4.36 -17.51 0.87
C ALA A 165 -2.94 -17.62 0.30
N ARG A 166 -2.32 -16.52 -0.11
CA ARG A 166 -0.92 -16.48 -0.56
C ARG A 166 0.07 -16.34 0.58
N SER A 167 -0.39 -16.10 1.81
CA SER A 167 0.52 -16.13 2.95
C SER A 167 1.03 -17.55 3.15
N PRO A 168 2.36 -17.78 3.19
CA PRO A 168 2.93 -19.11 3.39
C PRO A 168 2.66 -19.68 4.79
N ASN A 169 2.18 -18.85 5.73
CA ASN A 169 1.96 -19.20 7.13
C ASN A 169 0.57 -18.74 7.59
N SER A 170 0.16 -19.17 8.78
CA SER A 170 -0.99 -18.63 9.52
C SER A 170 -0.84 -17.14 9.90
N VAL A 171 0.16 -16.42 9.39
CA VAL A 171 0.41 -14.99 9.67
C VAL A 171 -0.02 -14.17 8.48
N HIS A 172 -0.96 -13.25 8.68
CA HIS A 172 -1.34 -12.27 7.67
C HIS A 172 -0.84 -10.89 8.08
N THR A 173 -0.01 -10.26 7.25
CA THR A 173 0.66 -8.99 7.59
C THR A 173 0.16 -7.87 6.73
N PHE A 174 -0.41 -6.87 7.37
CA PHE A 174 -0.65 -5.55 6.80
C PHE A 174 0.61 -4.70 6.93
N ASN A 175 1.00 -4.03 5.85
CA ASN A 175 2.03 -3.01 5.87
C ASN A 175 1.43 -1.72 5.31
N PHE A 176 1.38 -0.69 6.15
CA PHE A 176 1.11 0.68 5.73
C PHE A 176 2.44 1.42 5.63
N SER A 177 2.75 1.92 4.44
CA SER A 177 3.98 2.63 4.17
C SER A 177 3.66 4.03 3.68
N VAL A 178 4.36 5.03 4.21
CA VAL A 178 4.37 6.40 3.68
C VAL A 178 5.77 6.70 3.20
N THR A 179 5.89 7.33 2.03
CA THR A 179 7.17 7.69 1.43
C THR A 179 7.16 9.15 1.02
N GLY A 180 8.33 9.77 1.12
CA GLY A 180 8.63 11.10 0.64
C GLY A 180 10.00 11.08 -0.04
N ASP A 181 10.49 12.26 -0.36
CA ASP A 181 11.82 12.41 -0.92
C ASP A 181 12.86 12.40 0.20
N ASN A 182 13.48 13.53 0.50
CA ASN A 182 14.54 13.67 1.47
C ASN A 182 14.37 14.88 2.39
N ASP A 183 13.15 15.38 2.58
CA ASP A 183 12.83 16.35 3.63
C ASP A 183 12.63 15.63 4.98
N GLU A 184 13.68 15.62 5.80
CA GLU A 184 13.68 14.99 7.14
C GLU A 184 12.60 15.54 8.09
N THR A 185 12.03 16.72 7.81
CA THR A 185 11.09 17.41 8.70
C THR A 185 9.63 17.20 8.33
N THR A 186 9.32 16.97 7.06
CA THR A 186 7.94 16.81 6.56
C THR A 186 7.66 15.42 5.99
N ASP A 187 8.68 14.73 5.47
CA ASP A 187 8.47 13.46 4.78
C ASP A 187 8.00 12.35 5.70
N CYS A 188 7.29 11.40 5.09
CA CYS A 188 6.71 10.26 5.76
C CYS A 188 5.69 10.63 6.84
N TYR A 189 5.24 11.89 6.90
CA TYR A 189 4.25 12.31 7.87
C TYR A 189 2.87 11.78 7.47
N HIS A 190 2.12 11.29 8.45
CA HIS A 190 0.72 10.94 8.26
C HIS A 190 -0.07 10.96 9.57
N SER A 191 -1.38 11.20 9.46
CA SER A 191 -2.34 11.01 10.56
C SER A 191 -2.35 9.56 11.03
N GLY A 192 -2.88 9.31 12.22
CA GLY A 192 -3.14 7.93 12.65
C GLY A 192 -4.03 7.21 11.64
N PHE A 193 -3.63 6.01 11.23
CA PHE A 193 -4.41 5.14 10.34
C PHE A 193 -5.00 3.97 11.15
N GLU A 194 -6.32 3.85 11.13
CA GLU A 194 -7.06 2.82 11.87
C GLU A 194 -8.06 2.07 10.99
N PHE A 195 -8.11 0.76 11.13
CA PHE A 195 -9.13 -0.09 10.52
C PHE A 195 -9.30 -1.36 11.35
N ASP A 196 -10.49 -1.93 11.29
CA ASP A 196 -10.80 -3.22 11.91
C ASP A 196 -10.64 -4.33 10.89
N VAL A 197 -10.17 -5.49 11.37
CA VAL A 197 -10.04 -6.69 10.52
C VAL A 197 -10.82 -7.82 11.15
N GLN A 198 -11.70 -8.42 10.36
CA GLN A 198 -12.43 -9.62 10.74
C GLN A 198 -11.97 -10.78 9.87
N ALA A 199 -11.39 -11.79 10.49
CA ALA A 199 -10.96 -13.01 9.81
C ALA A 199 -11.83 -14.19 10.27
N LYS A 200 -12.44 -14.91 9.33
CA LYS A 200 -13.03 -16.23 9.59
C LYS A 200 -12.09 -17.29 9.07
N TYR A 201 -11.91 -18.33 9.86
CA TYR A 201 -11.02 -19.43 9.54
C TYR A 201 -11.61 -20.74 10.05
N TYR A 202 -11.11 -21.85 9.52
CA TYR A 202 -11.35 -23.17 10.09
C TYR A 202 -10.03 -23.84 10.42
N VAL A 203 -9.98 -24.56 11.54
CA VAL A 203 -8.79 -25.31 11.96
C VAL A 203 -8.91 -26.74 11.46
N LYS A 204 -7.92 -27.19 10.68
CA LYS A 204 -7.85 -28.58 10.24
C LYS A 204 -7.53 -29.49 11.42
N ALA A 205 -8.17 -30.65 11.46
CA ALA A 205 -7.74 -31.73 12.34
C ALA A 205 -6.30 -32.15 11.96
N PRO A 206 -5.46 -32.49 12.96
CA PRO A 206 -4.10 -32.95 12.73
C PRO A 206 -4.03 -34.27 11.95
#